data_AF-A0AAJ1Q786-F1
#
_entry.id   AF-A0AAJ1Q786-F1
#
_cell.length_a   1.000
_cell.length_b   1.000
_cell.length_c   1.000
_cell.angle_alpha   90.00
_cell.angle_beta   90.00
_cell.angle_gamma   90.00
#
_symmetry.space_group_name_H-M   'P 1'
#
loop_
_entity.id
_entity.type
_entity.pdbx_description
1 polymer ?
#
loop_
_entity_poly.entity_id
_entity_poly.type
_entity_poly.pdbx_seq_one_letter_code
_entity_poly.pdbx_strand_id
1 'polypeptide(L)'
;MTKLEDLKVNIEEIKNEYIQKLEEIKAKIEELEDETDNRWKPKMGEDYWWVDAYGDVCGDRWSNFDFEKDIFNHTDVFPTEEEAYLDKERKQIRRELMKYSRTFVPGTINWAFNYDYQDKKIRYWNSIYSCDLFVIYFESQEMAEKAVEEVGEDRIKKYIFGVED
;
A
#
# COMPACT_ATOMS: atom_id res chain seq x y z
N MET A 1 14.48 -25.89 53.36
CA MET A 1 15.06 -25.01 52.33
C MET A 1 16.06 -24.09 52.99
N THR A 2 17.17 -23.84 52.31
CA THR A 2 18.20 -22.89 52.73
C THR A 2 17.78 -21.46 52.36
N LYS A 3 18.26 -20.45 53.08
CA LYS A 3 18.02 -19.02 52.74
C LYS A 3 18.35 -18.67 51.28
N LEU A 4 19.28 -19.42 50.66
CA LEU A 4 19.65 -19.26 49.26
C LEU A 4 18.57 -19.78 48.30
N GLU A 5 17.90 -20.87 48.64
CA GLU A 5 16.79 -21.42 47.84
C GLU A 5 15.59 -20.48 47.86
N ASP A 6 15.22 -19.96 49.04
CA ASP A 6 14.12 -19.00 49.18
C ASP A 6 14.39 -17.71 48.39
N LEU A 7 15.63 -17.21 48.40
CA LEU A 7 16.02 -16.01 47.64
C LEU A 7 15.90 -16.24 46.13
N LYS A 8 16.25 -17.43 45.62
CA LYS A 8 16.13 -17.78 44.19
C LYS A 8 14.67 -17.82 43.74
N VAL A 9 13.79 -18.42 44.55
CA VAL A 9 12.35 -18.48 44.25
C VAL A 9 11.76 -17.07 44.16
N ASN A 10 12.02 -16.21 45.14
CA ASN A 10 11.55 -14.82 45.11
C ASN A 10 12.06 -14.03 43.89
N ILE A 11 13.32 -14.24 43.48
CA ILE A 11 13.87 -13.59 42.29
C ILE A 11 13.14 -14.05 41.02
N GLU A 12 12.85 -15.35 40.89
CA GLU A 12 12.14 -15.87 39.71
C GLU A 12 10.69 -15.41 39.67
N GLU A 13 10.00 -15.34 40.82
CA GLU A 13 8.65 -14.79 40.92
C GLU A 13 8.61 -13.31 40.49
N ILE A 14 9.52 -12.49 41.00
CA ILE A 14 9.65 -11.09 40.61
C ILE A 14 9.93 -10.98 39.11
N LYS A 15 10.89 -11.77 38.59
CA LYS A 15 11.23 -11.78 37.16
C LYS A 15 10.02 -12.12 36.29
N ASN A 16 9.24 -13.13 36.66
CA ASN A 16 8.03 -13.52 35.95
C ASN A 16 6.96 -12.41 35.99
N GLU A 17 6.78 -11.75 37.14
CA GLU A 17 5.88 -10.60 37.26
C GLU A 17 6.30 -9.44 36.32
N TYR A 18 7.60 -9.14 36.23
CA TYR A 18 8.12 -8.14 35.30
C TYR A 18 7.93 -8.55 33.84
N ILE A 19 8.14 -9.82 33.49
CA ILE A 19 7.89 -10.33 32.13
C ILE A 19 6.42 -10.16 31.74
N GLN A 20 5.49 -10.55 32.61
CA GLN A 20 4.05 -10.39 32.36
C GLN A 20 3.67 -8.92 32.16
N LYS A 21 4.17 -8.01 33.02
CA LYS A 21 3.93 -6.57 32.84
C LYS A 21 4.50 -6.04 31.53
N LEU A 22 5.67 -6.52 31.10
CA LEU A 22 6.24 -6.14 29.80
C LEU A 22 5.39 -6.64 28.63
N GLU A 23 4.84 -7.84 28.70
CA GLU A 23 3.91 -8.37 27.70
C GLU A 23 2.61 -7.55 27.64
N GLU A 24 2.02 -7.20 28.78
CA GLU A 24 0.83 -6.34 28.85
C GLU A 24 1.09 -4.95 28.27
N ILE A 25 2.24 -4.35 28.56
CA ILE A 25 2.63 -3.04 28.01
C ILE A 25 2.81 -3.14 26.49
N LYS A 26 3.47 -4.20 25.99
CA LYS A 26 3.63 -4.43 24.55
C LYS A 26 2.28 -4.58 23.84
N ALA A 27 1.36 -5.36 24.41
CA ALA A 27 0.03 -5.53 23.83
C ALA A 27 -0.74 -4.20 23.75
N LYS A 28 -0.65 -3.35 24.80
CA LYS A 28 -1.25 -2.01 24.79
C LYS A 28 -0.62 -1.07 23.78
N ILE A 29 0.70 -1.17 23.54
CA ILE A 29 1.38 -0.38 22.51
C ILE A 29 0.87 -0.81 21.13
N GLU A 30 0.79 -2.11 20.86
CA GLU A 30 0.30 -2.65 19.58
C GLU A 30 -1.17 -2.24 19.32
N GLU A 31 -2.02 -2.25 20.37
CA GLU A 31 -3.41 -1.76 20.28
C GLU A 31 -3.49 -0.26 19.93
N LEU A 32 -2.67 0.58 20.58
CA LEU A 32 -2.64 2.02 20.31
C LEU A 32 -2.07 2.36 18.93
N GLU A 33 -1.10 1.59 18.44
CA GLU A 33 -0.56 1.75 17.08
C GLU A 33 -1.63 1.45 16.03
N ASP A 34 -2.38 0.35 16.22
CA ASP A 34 -3.48 -0.04 15.34
C ASP A 34 -4.64 0.99 15.33
N GLU A 35 -4.87 1.77 16.39
CA GLU A 35 -5.88 2.84 16.41
C GLU A 35 -5.55 4.03 15.48
N THR A 36 -4.28 4.22 15.12
CA THR A 36 -3.84 5.34 14.28
C THR A 36 -3.74 4.99 12.80
N ASP A 37 -3.74 3.69 12.47
CA ASP A 37 -3.66 3.20 11.11
C ASP A 37 -5.05 2.98 10.53
N ASN A 38 -5.41 3.77 9.51
CA ASN A 38 -6.71 3.66 8.84
C ASN A 38 -6.72 2.59 7.73
N ARG A 39 -5.60 1.90 7.50
CA ARG A 39 -5.54 0.79 6.52
C ARG A 39 -6.32 -0.41 7.06
N TRP A 40 -7.00 -1.12 6.17
CA TRP A 40 -7.58 -2.41 6.53
C TRP A 40 -6.46 -3.42 6.82
N LYS A 41 -6.53 -4.09 7.97
CA LYS A 41 -5.59 -5.13 8.41
C LYS A 41 -6.35 -6.43 8.70
N PRO A 42 -5.86 -7.60 8.26
CA PRO A 42 -6.51 -8.87 8.55
C PRO A 42 -6.47 -9.17 10.06
N LYS A 43 -7.51 -9.81 10.59
CA LYS A 43 -7.47 -10.38 11.94
C LYS A 43 -6.79 -11.74 11.94
N MET A 44 -6.41 -12.19 13.14
CA MET A 44 -5.90 -13.55 13.33
C MET A 44 -6.83 -14.60 12.71
N GLY A 45 -6.29 -15.40 11.78
CA GLY A 45 -7.01 -16.43 11.05
C GLY A 45 -7.83 -15.94 9.86
N GLU A 46 -7.82 -14.65 9.53
CA GLU A 46 -8.46 -14.12 8.32
C GLU A 46 -7.54 -14.29 7.11
N ASP A 47 -8.15 -14.60 5.97
CA ASP A 47 -7.45 -14.71 4.70
C ASP A 47 -7.14 -13.29 4.19
N TYR A 48 -5.97 -13.12 3.57
CA TYR A 48 -5.51 -11.86 3.01
C TYR A 48 -4.76 -12.08 1.70
N TRP A 49 -4.78 -11.07 0.84
CA TRP A 49 -4.15 -11.14 -0.49
C TRP A 49 -3.25 -9.94 -0.74
N TRP A 50 -2.21 -10.14 -1.55
CA TRP A 50 -1.29 -9.08 -1.96
C TRP A 50 -0.72 -9.38 -3.36
N VAL A 51 -0.06 -8.38 -3.94
CA VAL A 51 0.71 -8.55 -5.19
C VAL A 51 2.19 -8.63 -4.83
N ASP A 52 2.84 -9.74 -5.17
CA ASP A 52 4.24 -9.97 -4.86
C ASP A 52 5.20 -9.17 -5.78
N ALA A 53 6.51 -9.33 -5.56
CA ALA A 53 7.54 -8.63 -6.32
C ALA A 53 7.62 -9.06 -7.80
N TYR A 54 7.08 -10.23 -8.16
CA TYR A 54 6.98 -10.71 -9.54
C TYR A 54 5.71 -10.21 -10.23
N GLY A 55 4.78 -9.62 -9.48
CA GLY A 55 3.49 -9.16 -9.97
C GLY A 55 2.41 -10.24 -9.94
N ASP A 56 2.60 -11.29 -9.15
CA ASP A 56 1.62 -12.34 -8.95
C ASP A 56 0.72 -12.06 -7.74
N VAL A 57 -0.56 -12.44 -7.87
CA VAL A 57 -1.49 -12.36 -6.75
C VAL A 57 -1.23 -13.55 -5.85
N CYS A 58 -0.88 -13.26 -4.61
CA CYS A 58 -0.66 -14.24 -3.55
C CYS A 58 -1.71 -14.06 -2.47
N GLY A 59 -1.97 -15.12 -1.71
CA GLY A 59 -2.83 -15.07 -0.54
C GLY A 59 -2.39 -16.08 0.51
N ASP A 60 -2.64 -15.74 1.76
CA ASP A 60 -2.35 -16.57 2.93
C ASP A 60 -3.36 -16.25 4.04
N ARG A 61 -3.25 -16.95 5.18
CA ARG A 61 -4.06 -16.73 6.36
C ARG A 61 -3.24 -16.07 7.46
N TRP A 62 -3.68 -14.88 7.86
CA TRP A 62 -2.97 -14.04 8.81
C TRP A 62 -2.76 -14.74 10.16
N SER A 63 -1.50 -14.87 10.55
CA SER A 63 -1.06 -15.58 11.75
C SER A 63 -0.24 -14.70 12.71
N ASN A 64 -0.18 -13.39 12.43
CA ASN A 64 0.63 -12.37 13.11
C ASN A 64 2.14 -12.67 13.13
N PHE A 65 2.66 -13.33 12.09
CA PHE A 65 4.09 -13.56 11.91
C PHE A 65 4.81 -12.31 11.38
N ASP A 66 6.10 -12.18 11.71
CA ASP A 66 6.92 -11.03 11.30
C ASP A 66 6.93 -10.81 9.78
N PHE A 67 6.93 -11.90 9.00
CA PHE A 67 6.82 -11.83 7.54
C PHE A 67 5.54 -11.14 7.05
N GLU A 68 4.40 -11.39 7.70
CA GLU A 68 3.11 -10.81 7.31
C GLU A 68 3.07 -9.32 7.67
N LYS A 69 3.68 -8.96 8.81
CA LYS A 69 3.89 -7.56 9.22
C LYS A 69 4.78 -6.81 8.22
N ASP A 70 5.83 -7.46 7.72
CA ASP A 70 6.70 -6.90 6.69
C ASP A 70 5.94 -6.69 5.37
N ILE A 71 5.12 -7.66 4.94
CA ILE A 71 4.24 -7.51 3.77
C ILE A 71 3.30 -6.31 3.98
N PHE A 72 2.58 -6.28 5.09
CA PHE A 72 1.61 -5.22 5.42
C PHE A 72 2.22 -3.81 5.42
N ASN A 73 3.49 -3.71 5.83
CA ASN A 73 4.21 -2.44 5.86
C ASN A 73 4.82 -2.06 4.51
N HIS A 74 5.10 -3.03 3.64
CA HIS A 74 5.77 -2.78 2.35
C HIS A 74 4.80 -2.66 1.17
N THR A 75 3.68 -3.36 1.20
CA THR A 75 2.69 -3.40 0.11
C THR A 75 1.28 -3.17 0.63
N ASP A 76 0.41 -2.77 -0.28
CA ASP A 76 -1.04 -2.88 -0.07
C ASP A 76 -1.41 -4.35 0.12
N VAL A 77 -2.26 -4.61 1.11
CA VAL A 77 -2.92 -5.90 1.36
C VAL A 77 -4.43 -5.73 1.25
N PHE A 78 -5.12 -6.79 0.84
CA PHE A 78 -6.53 -6.74 0.50
C PHE A 78 -7.32 -7.85 1.19
N PRO A 79 -8.60 -7.60 1.55
CA PRO A 79 -9.52 -8.60 2.09
C PRO A 79 -10.09 -9.54 1.04
N THR A 80 -9.80 -9.34 -0.25
CA THR A 80 -10.23 -10.25 -1.31
C THR A 80 -9.15 -10.43 -2.39
N GLU A 81 -9.18 -11.60 -3.04
CA GLU A 81 -8.31 -11.87 -4.20
C GLU A 81 -8.60 -10.91 -5.35
N GLU A 82 -9.87 -10.54 -5.55
CA GLU A 82 -10.30 -9.66 -6.62
C GLU A 82 -9.72 -8.25 -6.49
N GLU A 83 -9.70 -7.68 -5.28
CA GLU A 83 -9.04 -6.40 -5.03
C GLU A 83 -7.53 -6.46 -5.27
N ALA A 84 -6.88 -7.58 -4.95
CA ALA A 84 -5.47 -7.78 -5.27
C ALA A 84 -5.23 -7.86 -6.79
N TYR A 85 -6.15 -8.46 -7.56
CA TYR A 85 -6.10 -8.41 -9.02
C TYR A 85 -6.31 -6.99 -9.57
N LEU A 86 -7.23 -6.21 -9.00
CA LEU A 86 -7.42 -4.81 -9.39
C LEU A 86 -6.13 -4.00 -9.17
N ASP A 87 -5.46 -4.21 -8.03
CA ASP A 87 -4.18 -3.56 -7.75
C ASP A 87 -3.05 -4.02 -8.70
N LYS A 88 -3.00 -5.31 -9.03
CA LYS A 88 -2.07 -5.85 -10.04
C LYS A 88 -2.26 -5.14 -11.38
N GLU A 89 -3.48 -5.04 -11.89
CA GLU A 89 -3.79 -4.36 -13.15
C GLU A 89 -3.46 -2.86 -13.07
N ARG A 90 -3.81 -2.20 -11.96
CA ARG A 90 -3.47 -0.80 -11.69
C ARG A 90 -1.97 -0.55 -11.75
N LYS A 91 -1.17 -1.40 -11.08
CA LYS A 91 0.30 -1.34 -11.08
C LYS A 91 0.86 -1.57 -12.49
N GLN A 92 0.32 -2.52 -13.24
CA GLN A 92 0.74 -2.80 -14.62
C GLN A 92 0.46 -1.62 -15.55
N ILE A 93 -0.76 -1.07 -15.54
CA ILE A 93 -1.13 0.09 -16.35
C ILE A 93 -0.26 1.30 -16.00
N ARG A 94 0.00 1.53 -14.71
CA ARG A 94 0.91 2.60 -14.27
C ARG A 94 2.32 2.40 -14.85
N ARG A 95 2.83 1.17 -14.87
CA ARG A 95 4.15 0.84 -15.47
C ARG A 95 4.15 1.02 -16.99
N GLU A 96 3.07 0.68 -17.68
CA GLU A 96 2.92 0.91 -19.12
C GLU A 96 2.94 2.41 -19.44
N LEU A 97 2.15 3.22 -18.71
CA LEU A 97 2.14 4.69 -18.85
C LEU A 97 3.51 5.31 -18.57
N MET A 98 4.26 4.79 -17.59
CA MET A 98 5.59 5.29 -17.26
C MET A 98 6.60 5.16 -18.41
N LYS A 99 6.38 4.26 -19.39
CA LYS A 99 7.26 4.12 -20.57
C LYS A 99 7.30 5.38 -21.44
N TYR A 100 6.24 6.20 -21.38
CA TYR A 100 6.10 7.46 -22.11
C TYR A 100 6.41 8.68 -21.24
N SER A 101 6.61 8.46 -19.94
CA SER A 101 6.74 9.52 -18.94
C SER A 101 8.16 10.08 -18.86
N ARG A 102 8.28 11.21 -18.17
CA ARG A 102 9.55 11.75 -17.70
C ARG A 102 9.41 12.29 -16.29
N THR A 103 10.53 12.48 -15.61
CA THR A 103 10.58 13.20 -14.34
C THR A 103 10.05 14.62 -14.52
N PHE A 104 9.34 15.13 -13.52
CA PHE A 104 8.92 16.53 -13.46
C PHE A 104 10.14 17.46 -13.52
N VAL A 105 10.06 18.51 -14.34
CA VAL A 105 11.14 19.51 -14.50
C VAL A 105 10.58 20.88 -14.10
N PRO A 106 10.96 21.39 -12.92
CA PRO A 106 10.50 22.69 -12.44
C PRO A 106 10.85 23.83 -13.40
N GLY A 107 9.92 24.76 -13.59
CA GLY A 107 10.11 25.91 -14.50
C GLY A 107 9.92 25.58 -15.98
N THR A 108 9.46 24.37 -16.31
CA THR A 108 9.08 23.97 -17.68
C THR A 108 7.64 23.45 -17.69
N ILE A 109 7.05 23.30 -18.87
CA ILE A 109 5.72 22.72 -18.99
C ILE A 109 5.81 21.19 -18.80
N ASN A 110 5.09 20.66 -17.82
CA ASN A 110 4.98 19.22 -17.56
C ASN A 110 3.53 18.81 -17.79
N TRP A 111 3.28 17.99 -18.80
CA TRP A 111 1.93 17.53 -19.14
C TRP A 111 1.53 16.33 -18.31
N ALA A 112 0.25 16.22 -18.01
CA ALA A 112 -0.37 15.10 -17.33
C ALA A 112 -1.82 15.00 -17.80
N PHE A 113 -2.53 13.99 -17.30
CA PHE A 113 -3.96 13.87 -17.52
C PHE A 113 -4.70 13.47 -16.25
N ASN A 114 -5.98 13.77 -16.20
CA ASN A 114 -6.91 13.32 -15.16
C ASN A 114 -8.20 12.83 -15.81
N TYR A 115 -9.03 12.12 -15.04
CA TYR A 115 -10.40 11.86 -15.43
C TYR A 115 -11.31 12.96 -14.90
N ASP A 116 -12.15 13.51 -15.78
CA ASP A 116 -13.20 14.47 -15.46
C ASP A 116 -14.51 13.70 -15.28
N TYR A 117 -14.94 13.52 -14.03
CA TYR A 117 -16.16 12.78 -13.70
C TYR A 117 -17.44 13.50 -14.10
N GLN A 118 -17.41 14.82 -14.30
CA GLN A 118 -18.56 15.58 -14.77
C GLN A 118 -18.81 15.30 -16.26
N ASP A 119 -17.75 15.41 -17.07
CA ASP A 119 -17.82 15.21 -18.53
C ASP A 119 -17.56 13.77 -18.96
N LYS A 120 -17.25 12.88 -18.01
CA LYS A 120 -16.93 11.46 -18.20
C LYS A 120 -15.81 11.18 -19.21
N LYS A 121 -14.73 11.97 -19.18
CA LYS A 121 -13.63 11.84 -20.15
C LYS A 121 -12.27 12.20 -19.57
N ILE A 122 -11.22 11.76 -20.25
CA ILE A 122 -9.85 12.17 -19.92
C ILE A 122 -9.64 13.63 -20.32
N ARG A 123 -9.02 14.41 -19.44
CA ARG A 123 -8.60 15.79 -19.63
C ARG A 123 -7.10 15.90 -19.48
N TYR A 124 -6.46 16.62 -20.40
CA TYR A 124 -5.04 16.91 -20.35
C TYR A 124 -4.82 18.27 -19.70
N TRP A 125 -3.83 18.34 -18.82
CA TRP A 125 -3.44 19.56 -18.12
C TRP A 125 -1.93 19.60 -18.01
N ASN A 126 -1.40 20.76 -17.60
CA ASN A 126 0.02 20.91 -17.36
C ASN A 126 0.30 21.72 -16.10
N SER A 127 1.49 21.49 -15.54
CA SER A 127 2.02 22.26 -14.43
C SER A 127 3.47 22.66 -14.68
N ILE A 128 3.82 23.84 -14.15
CA ILE A 128 5.17 24.40 -14.27
C ILE A 128 5.95 24.29 -12.96
N TYR A 129 5.27 24.46 -11.83
CA TYR A 129 5.92 24.55 -10.52
C TYR A 129 5.33 23.61 -9.46
N SER A 130 4.16 23.01 -9.72
CA SER A 130 3.50 22.09 -8.80
C SER A 130 3.69 20.65 -9.27
N CYS A 131 4.44 19.86 -8.50
CA CYS A 131 4.57 18.43 -8.71
C CYS A 131 3.65 17.70 -7.73
N ASP A 132 2.62 17.06 -8.25
CA ASP A 132 1.60 16.38 -7.48
C ASP A 132 2.00 14.93 -7.23
N LEU A 133 1.64 14.42 -6.04
CA LEU A 133 1.93 13.05 -5.64
C LEU A 133 1.18 12.07 -6.56
N PHE A 134 1.87 11.00 -6.96
CA PHE A 134 1.36 9.92 -7.81
C PHE A 134 0.99 10.29 -9.25
N VAL A 135 1.14 11.55 -9.68
CA VAL A 135 0.92 11.96 -11.07
C VAL A 135 2.07 11.49 -11.97
N ILE A 136 1.72 11.03 -13.17
CA ILE A 136 2.67 10.71 -14.23
C ILE A 136 2.79 11.93 -15.14
N TYR A 137 4.01 12.44 -15.28
CA TYR A 137 4.29 13.60 -16.12
C TYR A 137 4.91 13.21 -17.46
N PHE A 138 4.56 13.97 -18.49
CA PHE A 138 4.96 13.79 -19.88
C PHE A 138 5.60 15.07 -20.40
N GLU A 139 6.43 14.94 -21.44
CA GLU A 139 7.10 16.08 -22.05
C GLU A 139 6.18 16.98 -22.85
N SER A 140 5.19 16.39 -23.52
CA SER A 140 4.20 17.09 -24.33
C SER A 140 2.81 16.50 -24.12
N GLN A 141 1.79 17.26 -24.50
CA GLN A 141 0.42 16.75 -24.54
C GLN A 141 0.31 15.56 -25.50
N GLU A 142 0.96 15.62 -26.66
CA GLU A 142 1.00 14.53 -27.66
C GLU A 142 1.53 13.22 -27.06
N MET A 143 2.57 13.28 -26.22
CA MET A 143 3.08 12.08 -25.54
C MET A 143 2.10 11.52 -24.51
N ALA A 144 1.35 12.39 -23.81
CA ALA A 144 0.31 11.96 -22.88
C ALA A 144 -0.88 11.33 -23.63
N GLU A 145 -1.30 11.91 -24.76
CA GLU A 145 -2.34 11.38 -25.64
C GLU A 145 -1.95 10.01 -26.20
N LYS A 146 -0.73 9.90 -26.74
CA LYS A 146 -0.17 8.64 -27.22
C LYS A 146 -0.12 7.56 -26.14
N ALA A 147 0.28 7.93 -24.92
CA ALA A 147 0.30 6.98 -23.79
C ALA A 147 -1.11 6.46 -23.47
N VAL A 148 -2.12 7.33 -23.46
CA VAL A 148 -3.53 6.94 -23.23
C VAL A 148 -4.03 6.02 -24.33
N GLU A 149 -3.73 6.34 -25.59
CA GLU A 149 -4.12 5.53 -26.75
C GLU A 149 -3.48 4.14 -26.73
N GLU A 150 -2.15 4.05 -26.56
CA GLU A 150 -1.43 2.78 -26.63
C GLU A 150 -1.67 1.87 -25.41
N VAL A 151 -1.89 2.45 -24.22
CA VAL A 151 -2.23 1.67 -23.01
C VAL A 151 -3.71 1.26 -23.00
N GLY A 152 -4.57 2.07 -23.62
CA GLY A 152 -6.01 1.86 -23.74
C GLY A 152 -6.80 2.69 -22.72
N GLU A 153 -7.57 3.65 -23.22
CA GLU A 153 -8.38 4.57 -22.43
C GLU A 153 -9.33 3.85 -21.46
N ASP A 154 -10.01 2.78 -21.90
CA ASP A 154 -10.96 2.04 -21.06
C ASP A 154 -10.27 1.29 -19.92
N ARG A 155 -9.08 0.74 -20.16
CA ARG A 155 -8.25 0.13 -19.11
C ARG A 155 -7.84 1.17 -18.07
N ILE A 156 -7.40 2.34 -18.52
CA ILE A 156 -7.04 3.44 -17.64
C ILE A 156 -8.24 3.88 -16.79
N LYS A 157 -9.40 4.12 -17.42
CA LYS A 157 -10.64 4.46 -16.72
C LYS A 157 -10.99 3.43 -15.65
N LYS A 158 -11.02 2.15 -16.02
CA LYS A 158 -11.38 1.06 -15.11
C LYS A 158 -10.41 0.94 -13.94
N TYR A 159 -9.11 0.79 -14.21
CA TYR A 159 -8.15 0.36 -13.18
C TYR A 159 -7.41 1.51 -12.48
N ILE A 160 -7.31 2.70 -13.09
CA ILE A 160 -6.70 3.88 -12.46
C ILE A 160 -7.76 4.76 -11.80
N PHE A 161 -8.91 4.95 -12.46
CA PHE A 161 -9.95 5.85 -11.99
C PHE A 161 -11.18 5.14 -11.41
N GLY A 162 -11.27 3.80 -11.45
CA GLY A 162 -12.42 3.07 -10.90
C GLY A 162 -13.72 3.38 -11.64
N VAL A 163 -13.62 3.71 -12.92
CA VAL A 163 -14.77 4.02 -13.79
C VAL A 163 -15.10 2.77 -14.60
N GLU A 164 -16.24 2.18 -14.31
CA GLU A 164 -16.86 1.12 -15.11
C GLU A 164 -17.98 1.74 -15.96
N ASP A 165 -18.11 1.28 -17.21
CA ASP A 165 -19.16 1.74 -18.14
C ASP A 165 -20.57 1.33 -17.70
#